data_AF-A0A8T7DG99-F1
#
_entry.id   AF-A0A8T7DG99-F1
#
_cell.length_a   1.000
_cell.length_b   1.000
_cell.length_c   1.000
_cell.angle_alpha   90.00
_cell.angle_beta   90.00
_cell.angle_gamma   90.00
#
_symmetry.space_group_name_H-M   'P 1'
#
loop_
_entity.id
_entity.type
_entity.pdbx_description
1 polymer ?
#
loop_
_entity_poly.entity_id
_entity_poly.type
_entity_poly.pdbx_seq_one_letter_code
_entity_poly.pdbx_strand_id
1 'polypeptide(L)' 'MMGQKYFRTDGIRGRVGQGQITPEFVLRLGWA' A
#
# COMPACT_ATOMS: atom_id res chain seq x y z
N MET A 1 5.21 -18.89 1.93
CA MET A 1 4.79 -18.07 0.76
C MET A 1 4.50 -16.66 1.26
N MET A 2 5.30 -15.67 0.85
CA MET A 2 5.08 -14.25 1.17
C MET A 2 3.81 -13.77 0.46
N GLY A 3 2.64 -13.97 1.08
CA GLY A 3 1.39 -13.37 0.63
C GLY A 3 1.48 -11.85 0.70
N GLN A 4 0.85 -11.15 -0.24
CA GLN A 4 0.87 -9.70 -0.37
C GLN A 4 0.50 -9.03 0.97
N LYS A 5 1.53 -8.62 1.74
CA LYS A 5 1.41 -8.15 3.14
C LYS A 5 0.48 -6.93 3.31
N TYR A 6 0.21 -6.23 2.21
CA TYR A 6 -0.51 -4.97 2.21
C TYR A 6 -1.89 -5.05 1.54
N PHE A 7 -2.11 -6.03 0.68
CA PHE A 7 -3.34 -6.14 -0.10
C PHE A 7 -4.27 -7.18 0.52
N ARG A 8 -5.26 -6.70 1.28
CA ARG A 8 -6.41 -7.48 1.75
C ARG A 8 -7.59 -7.29 0.79
N THR A 9 -8.75 -7.92 1.05
CA THR A 9 -9.94 -7.82 0.19
C THR A 9 -10.37 -6.37 -0.05
N ASP A 10 -10.15 -5.50 0.94
CA ASP A 10 -10.46 -4.09 0.86
C ASP A 10 -9.27 -3.27 0.32
N GLY A 11 -8.06 -3.84 0.23
CA GLY A 11 -6.86 -3.17 -0.26
C GLY A 11 -6.03 -2.57 0.86
N ILE A 12 -5.31 -1.48 0.59
CA ILE A 12 -4.47 -0.77 1.57
C ILE A 12 -5.31 0.31 2.26
N ARG A 13 -5.16 0.46 3.59
CA ARG A 13 -5.95 1.38 4.42
C ARG A 13 -5.06 2.21 5.34
N GLY A 14 -5.50 3.43 5.62
CA GLY A 14 -4.82 4.35 6.54
C GLY A 14 -5.18 5.80 6.27
N ARG A 15 -4.63 6.70 7.08
CA ARG A 15 -4.77 8.15 6.89
C ARG A 15 -3.77 8.64 5.85
N VAL A 16 -4.22 9.51 4.95
CA VAL A 16 -3.36 10.16 3.94
C VAL A 16 -2.18 10.86 4.62
N GLY A 17 -0.99 10.65 4.09
CA GLY A 17 0.28 11.17 4.61
C GLY A 17 0.89 10.34 5.74
N GLN A 18 0.26 9.24 6.16
CA GLN A 18 0.75 8.37 7.24
C GLN A 18 0.95 6.93 6.77
N GLY A 19 1.96 6.27 7.34
CA GLY A 19 2.25 4.85 7.08
C GLY A 19 2.34 4.53 5.60
N GLN A 20 1.43 3.70 5.10
CA GLN A 20 1.41 3.21 3.73
C GLN A 20 0.54 4.06 2.78
N ILE A 21 -0.11 5.12 3.27
CA ILE A 21 -0.90 6.02 2.42
C ILE A 21 -0.09 7.29 2.19
N THR A 22 1.11 7.13 1.62
CA THR A 22 2.01 8.23 1.23
C THR A 22 2.21 8.23 -0.29
N PRO A 23 2.43 9.40 -0.91
CA PRO A 23 2.67 9.47 -2.36
C PRO A 23 3.82 8.57 -2.81
N GLU A 24 4.95 8.58 -2.08
CA GLU A 24 6.11 7.73 -2.34
C GLU A 24 5.75 6.24 -2.37
N PHE A 25 5.01 5.77 -1.37
CA PHE A 25 4.61 4.37 -1.30
C PHE A 25 3.66 4.00 -2.44
N VAL A 26 2.67 4.84 -2.74
CA VAL A 26 1.68 4.57 -3.80
C VAL A 26 2.32 4.60 -5.18
N LEU A 27 3.24 5.53 -5.46
CA LEU A 27 3.94 5.59 -6.75
C LEU A 27 4.74 4.32 -7.02
N ARG A 28 5.38 3.76 -5.98
CA ARG A 28 6.10 2.49 -6.08
C ARG A 28 5.19 1.28 -6.37
N LEU A 29 3.91 1.35 -6.03
CA LEU A 29 2.95 0.29 -6.41
C LEU A 29 2.68 0.26 -7.92
N GLY A 30 2.81 1.40 -8.61
CA GLY A 30 2.60 1.48 -10.06
C GLY A 30 3.71 0.85 -10.90
N TRP A 31 4.81 0.44 -10.27
CA TRP A 31 5.97 -0.20 -10.91
C TRP A 31 6.05 -1.71 -10.62
N ALA A 32 5.00 -2.29 -10.02
CA ALA A 32 4.92 -3.70 -9.66
C ALA A 32 4.56 -4.61 -10.84
#